data_AF-A0A7J2K6R6-F1
#
_entry.id   AF-A0A7J2K6R6-F1
#
_cell.length_a   1.000
_cell.length_b   1.000
_cell.length_c   1.000
_cell.angle_alpha   90.00
_cell.angle_beta   90.00
_cell.angle_gamma   90.00
#
_symmetry.space_group_name_H-M   'P 1'
#
loop_
_entity.id
_entity.type
_entity.pdbx_description
1 polymer ?
#
loop_
_entity_poly.entity_id
_entity_poly.type
_entity_poly.pdbx_seq_one_letter_code
_entity_poly.pdbx_strand_id
1 'polypeptide(L)'
;MSEDDELEKIKLRKLKELMKRSGERKAQDFPDKPIEANEKNFDELIRKYGLVVVDFWAEWCGPCWMIAPIVEELAKEYSGKV
;
A
#
# COMPACT_ATOMS: atom_id res chain seq x y z
N MET A 1 40.43 -15.20 13.50
CA MET A 1 39.15 -15.14 14.25
C MET A 1 38.71 -13.69 14.46
N SER A 2 38.87 -12.83 13.44
CA SER A 2 38.67 -11.38 13.57
C SER A 2 37.92 -10.79 12.35
N GLU A 3 38.02 -11.43 11.18
CA GLU A 3 37.27 -11.06 9.98
C GLU A 3 35.81 -11.54 10.01
N ASP A 4 35.52 -12.67 10.67
CA ASP A 4 34.15 -13.21 10.80
C ASP A 4 33.27 -12.32 11.70
N ASP A 5 33.82 -11.80 12.80
CA ASP A 5 33.15 -10.89 13.73
C ASP A 5 32.82 -9.53 13.07
N GLU A 6 33.71 -9.05 12.20
CA GLU A 6 33.45 -7.85 11.40
C GLU A 6 32.36 -8.10 10.35
N LEU A 7 32.39 -9.27 9.71
CA LEU A 7 31.38 -9.64 8.73
C LEU A 7 29.99 -9.80 9.37
N GLU A 8 29.92 -10.32 10.60
CA GLU A 8 28.67 -10.45 11.35
C GLU A 8 28.10 -9.10 11.79
N LYS A 9 28.97 -8.17 12.22
CA LYS A 9 28.58 -6.78 12.51
C LYS A 9 28.06 -6.05 11.28
N ILE A 10 28.69 -6.27 10.12
CA ILE A 10 28.24 -5.72 8.84
C ILE A 10 26.87 -6.29 8.46
N LYS A 11 26.67 -7.62 8.60
CA LYS A 11 25.38 -8.29 8.30
C LYS A 11 24.26 -7.78 9.21
N LEU A 12 24.47 -7.68 10.52
CA LEU A 12 23.46 -7.20 11.48
C LEU A 12 23.08 -5.73 11.24
N ARG A 13 24.06 -4.88 10.90
CA ARG A 13 23.82 -3.48 10.54
C ARG A 13 22.97 -3.37 9.28
N LYS A 14 23.36 -4.08 8.21
CA LYS A 14 22.60 -4.09 6.95
C LYS A 14 21.22 -4.73 7.12
N LEU A 15 21.09 -5.78 7.92
CA LEU A 15 19.80 -6.42 8.20
C LEU A 15 18.85 -5.46 8.93
N LYS A 16 19.33 -4.75 9.96
CA LYS A 16 18.55 -3.70 10.64
C LYS A 16 18.18 -2.55 9.70
N GLU A 17 19.08 -2.16 8.81
CA GLU A 17 18.86 -1.09 7.83
C GLU A 17 17.83 -1.50 6.77
N LEU A 18 17.92 -2.73 6.25
CA LEU A 18 16.94 -3.32 5.33
C LEU A 18 15.57 -3.52 6.00
N MET A 19 15.56 -3.95 7.27
CA MET A 19 14.34 -4.09 8.07
C MET A 19 13.72 -2.74 8.42
N LYS A 20 14.51 -1.69 8.66
CA LYS A 20 14.02 -0.32 8.89
C LYS A 20 13.48 0.30 7.61
N ARG A 21 14.12 0.07 6.46
CA ARG A 21 13.67 0.53 5.14
C ARG A 21 12.44 -0.23 4.62
N SER A 22 12.24 -1.48 5.05
CA SER A 22 10.95 -2.18 4.91
C SER A 22 9.95 -1.80 6.01
N GLY A 23 10.45 -1.33 7.16
CA GLY A 23 9.69 -0.84 8.31
C GLY A 23 9.07 0.54 8.10
N GLU A 24 9.70 1.40 7.31
CA GLU A 24 9.18 2.73 6.91
C GLU A 24 8.14 2.61 5.77
N ARG A 25 8.13 1.48 5.05
CA ARG A 25 7.01 1.06 4.20
C ARG A 25 5.88 0.38 4.98
N LYS A 26 5.93 0.38 6.32
CA LYS A 26 4.81 -0.13 7.13
C LYS A 26 3.70 0.90 7.17
N ALA A 27 2.51 0.43 6.78
CA ALA A 27 1.23 0.96 7.22
C ALA A 27 1.11 2.48 7.02
N GLN A 28 1.11 2.92 5.76
CA GLN A 28 0.14 3.97 5.49
C GLN A 28 -1.22 3.36 5.84
N ASP A 29 -2.01 4.04 6.66
CA ASP A 29 -3.31 3.53 7.12
C ASP A 29 -4.24 3.47 5.89
N PHE A 30 -4.16 2.37 5.16
CA PHE A 30 -4.92 2.14 3.95
C PHE A 30 -6.36 1.82 4.37
N PRO A 31 -7.34 2.58 3.85
CA PRO A 31 -8.73 2.38 4.21
C PRO A 31 -9.18 0.97 3.86
N ASP A 32 -10.04 0.38 4.68
CA ASP A 32 -10.67 -0.92 4.43
C ASP A 32 -11.83 -0.84 3.42
N LYS A 33 -12.10 0.35 2.88
CA LYS A 33 -13.14 0.62 1.89
C LYS A 33 -12.62 1.55 0.79
N PRO A 34 -13.17 1.45 -0.44
CA PRO A 34 -12.90 2.39 -1.50
C PRO A 34 -13.28 3.82 -1.09
N ILE A 35 -12.44 4.79 -1.44
CA ILE A 35 -12.71 6.21 -1.26
C ILE A 35 -13.21 6.75 -2.61
N GLU A 36 -14.30 7.51 -2.58
CA GLU A 36 -14.77 8.20 -3.78
C GLU A 36 -13.78 9.30 -4.19
N ALA A 37 -13.23 9.15 -5.39
CA ALA A 37 -12.29 10.10 -5.96
C ALA A 37 -12.98 10.99 -7.00
N ASN A 38 -12.70 12.28 -6.93
CA ASN A 38 -13.17 13.30 -7.86
C ASN A 38 -12.04 14.31 -8.14
N GLU A 39 -12.29 15.25 -9.04
CA GLU A 39 -11.30 16.25 -9.48
C GLU A 39 -10.64 17.03 -8.33
N LYS A 40 -11.33 17.20 -7.20
CA LYS A 40 -10.84 18.01 -6.07
C LYS A 40 -9.88 17.25 -5.17
N ASN A 41 -10.03 15.93 -5.04
CA ASN A 41 -9.28 15.11 -4.07
C ASN A 41 -8.35 14.08 -4.72
N PHE A 42 -8.47 13.84 -6.04
CA PHE A 42 -7.71 12.80 -6.73
C PHE A 42 -6.19 12.97 -6.57
N ASP A 43 -5.67 14.18 -6.82
CA ASP A 43 -4.24 14.47 -6.72
C ASP A 43 -3.68 14.26 -5.31
N GLU A 44 -4.46 14.58 -4.28
CA GLU A 44 -4.09 14.35 -2.90
C GLU A 44 -4.05 12.85 -2.59
N LEU A 45 -5.08 12.11 -3.01
CA LEU A 45 -5.21 10.66 -2.77
C LEU A 45 -4.03 9.90 -3.40
N ILE A 46 -3.69 10.17 -4.66
CA ILE A 46 -2.59 9.45 -5.35
C ILE A 46 -1.20 9.79 -4.80
N ARG A 47 -1.03 10.97 -4.17
CA ARG A 47 0.24 11.38 -3.56
C ARG A 47 0.39 10.85 -2.14
N LYS A 48 -0.72 10.73 -1.41
CA LYS A 48 -0.76 10.25 -0.03
C LYS A 48 -0.38 8.78 0.04
N TYR A 49 -0.89 7.97 -0.89
CA TYR A 49 -0.74 6.52 -0.87
C TYR A 49 0.35 6.04 -1.84
N GLY A 50 1.21 5.13 -1.39
CA GLY A 50 2.32 4.60 -2.19
C GLY A 50 1.89 3.64 -3.31
N LEU A 51 0.68 3.08 -3.22
CA LEU A 51 0.06 2.21 -4.22
C LEU A 51 -1.45 2.48 -4.23
N VAL A 52 -2.01 2.76 -5.40
CA VAL A 52 -3.44 3.09 -5.56
C VAL A 52 -4.02 2.32 -6.73
N VAL A 53 -5.19 1.72 -6.52
CA VAL A 53 -6.05 1.19 -7.57
C VAL A 53 -7.22 2.16 -7.74
N VAL A 54 -7.52 2.54 -8.97
CA VAL A 54 -8.61 3.47 -9.28
C VAL A 54 -9.66 2.76 -10.12
N ASP A 55 -10.90 2.76 -9.62
CA ASP A 55 -12.07 2.27 -10.36
C ASP A 55 -12.78 3.45 -11.04
N PHE A 56 -12.65 3.54 -12.37
CA PHE A 56 -13.34 4.54 -13.16
C PHE A 56 -14.73 4.00 -13.56
N TRP A 57 -15.75 4.42 -12.81
CA TRP A 57 -17.13 3.97 -13.00
C TRP A 57 -18.06 5.13 -13.39
N ALA A 58 -19.32 4.80 -13.69
CA ALA A 58 -20.39 5.77 -13.91
C ALA A 58 -21.75 5.18 -13.51
N GLU A 59 -22.71 6.02 -13.14
CA GLU A 59 -24.05 5.59 -12.68
C GLU A 59 -24.79 4.72 -13.71
N TRP A 60 -24.58 4.99 -15.00
CA TRP A 60 -25.16 4.24 -16.12
C TRP A 60 -24.34 3.01 -16.53
N CYS A 61 -23.21 2.74 -15.90
CA CYS A 61 -22.34 1.60 -16.22
C CYS A 61 -22.80 0.33 -15.49
N GLY A 62 -23.75 -0.40 -16.07
CA GLY A 62 -24.23 -1.69 -15.53
C GLY A 62 -23.11 -2.68 -15.14
N PRO A 63 -22.09 -2.92 -15.97
CA PRO A 63 -20.97 -3.79 -15.61
C PRO A 63 -20.16 -3.29 -14.40
N CYS A 64 -20.03 -1.98 -14.21
CA CYS A 64 -19.28 -1.40 -13.08
C CYS A 64 -19.95 -1.74 -11.74
N TRP A 65 -21.29 -1.74 -11.68
CA TRP A 65 -22.03 -2.15 -10.48
C TRP A 65 -21.75 -3.59 -10.04
N MET A 66 -21.48 -4.49 -10.99
CA MET A 66 -21.09 -5.88 -10.68
C MET A 66 -19.67 -5.98 -10.12
N ILE A 67 -18.79 -5.06 -10.50
CA ILE A 67 -17.37 -5.03 -10.07
C ILE A 67 -17.21 -4.33 -8.72
N ALA A 68 -18.03 -3.32 -8.42
CA ALA A 68 -18.00 -2.56 -7.17
C ALA A 68 -17.88 -3.43 -5.88
N PRO A 69 -18.69 -4.49 -5.66
CA PRO A 69 -18.55 -5.32 -4.45
C PRO A 69 -17.20 -6.05 -4.40
N ILE A 70 -16.64 -6.43 -5.55
CA ILE A 70 -15.33 -7.10 -5.62
C ILE A 70 -14.23 -6.11 -5.22
N VAL A 71 -14.32 -4.85 -5.66
CA VAL A 71 -13.37 -3.80 -5.29
C VAL A 71 -13.44 -3.50 -3.78
N GLU A 72 -14.64 -3.51 -3.19
CA GLU A 72 -14.82 -3.39 -1.73
C GLU A 72 -14.20 -4.56 -0.96
N GLU A 73 -14.35 -5.79 -1.45
CA GLU A 73 -13.74 -6.97 -0.84
C GLU A 73 -12.21 -6.90 -0.88
N LEU A 74 -11.66 -6.48 -2.02
CA LEU A 74 -10.21 -6.29 -2.16
C LEU A 74 -9.69 -5.20 -1.20
N ALA A 75 -10.40 -4.08 -1.05
CA ALA A 75 -9.99 -3.04 -0.10
C ALA A 75 -9.89 -3.57 1.34
N LYS A 76 -10.85 -4.41 1.77
CA LYS A 76 -10.80 -5.07 3.09
C LYS A 76 -9.66 -6.07 3.19
N GLU A 77 -9.46 -6.88 2.16
CA GLU A 77 -8.43 -7.92 2.18
C GLU A 77 -7.02 -7.33 2.28
N TYR A 78 -6.77 -6.21 1.60
CA TYR A 78 -5.46 -5.57 1.54
C TYR A 78 -5.25 -4.51 2.63
N SER A 79 -6.28 -4.15 3.40
CA SER A 79 -6.11 -3.26 4.55
C SER A 79 -5.02 -3.77 5.50
N GLY A 80 -4.06 -2.91 5.83
CA GLY A 80 -2.92 -3.22 6.68
C GLY A 80 -1.87 -4.17 6.10
N LYS A 81 -2.04 -4.63 4.85
CA LYS A 81 -1.07 -5.51 4.14
C LYS A 81 -0.21 -4.76 3.13
N VAL A 82 -0.74 -3.69 2.55
CA VAL A 82 -0.03 -2.81 1.58
C VAL A 82 0.38 -1.50 2.20
#